data_AF-A0A6A6PCJ8-F1
#
_entry.id   AF-A0A6A6PCJ8-F1
#
_cell.length_a   1.000
_cell.length_b   1.000
_cell.length_c   1.000
_cell.angle_alpha   90.00
_cell.angle_beta   90.00
_cell.angle_gamma   90.00
#
_symmetry.space_group_name_H-M   'P 1'
#
loop_
_entity.id
_entity.type
_entity.pdbx_description
1 polymer ?
#
loop_
_entity_poly.entity_id
_entity_poly.type
_entity_poly.pdbx_seq_one_letter_code
_entity_poly.pdbx_strand_id
1 'polypeptide(L)' 'MARTIYLADFSNGTKHAYWAIWIPTKGEQYVGKLLHATGNPATRFFLEFKSNYDFRTTRRGYQILALTQVHDRYVADT' A
#
# COMPACT_ATOMS: atom_id res chain seq x y z
N MET A 1 1.91 -15.52 13.48
CA MET A 1 0.74 -15.82 12.65
C MET A 1 1.08 -15.48 11.21
N ALA A 2 0.19 -15.70 10.25
CA ALA A 2 0.36 -15.22 8.89
C ALA A 2 -0.48 -13.95 8.70
N ARG A 3 0.08 -12.96 8.02
CA ARG A 3 -0.61 -11.72 7.65
C ARG A 3 -0.81 -11.68 6.15
N THR A 4 -1.97 -11.18 5.74
CA THR A 4 -2.24 -10.96 4.32
C THR A 4 -1.54 -9.68 3.87
N ILE A 5 -0.81 -9.78 2.77
CA ILE A 5 -0.32 -8.64 1.99
C ILE A 5 -1.32 -8.38 0.87
N TYR A 6 -1.57 -7.12 0.57
CA TYR A 6 -2.59 -6.70 -0.37
C TYR A 6 -1.99 -5.87 -1.51
N LEU A 7 -2.71 -5.87 -2.64
CA LEU A 7 -2.56 -4.90 -3.71
C LEU A 7 -3.55 -3.77 -3.43
N ALA A 8 -3.05 -2.55 -3.33
CA ALA A 8 -3.88 -1.36 -3.36
C ALA A 8 -3.92 -0.83 -4.80
N ASP A 9 -5.10 -0.90 -5.42
CA ASP A 9 -5.35 -0.39 -6.76
C ASP A 9 -6.04 0.97 -6.70
N PHE A 10 -5.37 2.00 -7.25
CA PHE A 10 -5.87 3.36 -7.31
C PHE A 10 -6.43 3.73 -8.70
N SER A 11 -6.69 2.76 -9.57
CA SER A 11 -7.26 2.93 -10.92
C SER A 11 -8.65 3.58 -10.97
N ASN A 12 -9.37 3.61 -9.84
CA ASN A 12 -10.75 4.08 -9.75
C ASN A 12 -10.88 5.61 -9.56
N GLY A 13 -10.16 6.43 -10.33
CA GLY A 13 -10.20 7.89 -10.18
C GLY A 13 -9.73 8.68 -11.40
N THR A 14 -9.81 10.01 -11.31
CA THR A 14 -9.46 10.95 -12.40
C THR A 14 -7.95 11.07 -12.66
N LYS A 15 -7.12 10.48 -11.80
CA LYS A 15 -5.65 10.49 -11.92
C LYS A 15 -5.18 9.19 -12.56
N HIS A 16 -3.98 9.20 -13.15
CA HIS A 16 -3.35 8.00 -13.70
C HIS A 16 -3.43 6.81 -12.74
N ALA A 17 -3.89 5.67 -13.27
CA ALA A 17 -3.92 4.42 -12.54
C ALA A 17 -2.51 4.08 -12.05
N TYR A 18 -2.42 3.66 -10.78
CA TYR A 18 -1.18 3.15 -10.21
C TYR A 18 -1.52 2.13 -9.13
N TRP A 19 -0.54 1.27 -8.86
CA TRP A 19 -0.66 0.19 -7.89
C TRP A 19 0.37 0.35 -6.78
N ALA A 20 0.01 -0.16 -5.61
CA ALA A 20 0.89 -0.21 -4.46
C ALA A 20 0.76 -1.56 -3.74
N ILE A 21 1.82 -1.98 -3.07
CA ILE A 21 1.76 -3.06 -2.10
C ILE A 21 1.34 -2.46 -0.76
N TRP A 22 0.30 -3.04 -0.16
CA TRP A 22 -0.23 -2.66 1.14
C TRP A 22 0.03 -3.76 2.17
N ILE A 23 0.58 -3.36 3.31
CA ILE A 23 0.85 -4.23 4.44
C ILE A 23 0.25 -3.58 5.69
N PRO A 24 -0.92 -4.03 6.18
CA PRO A 24 -1.55 -3.45 7.37
C PRO A 24 -0.73 -3.79 8.60
N THR A 25 -0.57 -2.85 9.54
CA THR A 25 0.07 -3.07 10.85
C THR A 25 -0.72 -4.08 11.68
N LYS A 26 -0.04 -4.88 12.50
CA LYS A 26 -0.71 -5.90 13.31
C LYS A 26 -1.73 -5.27 14.26
N GLY A 27 -2.98 -5.74 14.20
CA GLY A 27 -4.09 -5.22 15.00
C GLY A 27 -4.76 -3.96 14.43
N GLU A 28 -4.20 -3.37 13.36
CA GLU A 28 -4.72 -2.17 12.73
C GLU A 28 -5.27 -2.48 11.33
N GLN A 29 -6.55 -2.26 11.11
CA GLN A 29 -7.20 -2.59 9.84
C GLN A 29 -6.80 -1.62 8.70
N TYR A 30 -6.62 -0.33 9.02
CA TYR A 30 -6.47 0.74 8.04
C TYR A 30 -5.10 1.42 8.06
N VAL A 31 -4.28 1.12 9.08
CA VAL A 31 -2.96 1.73 9.28
C VAL A 31 -1.87 0.71 8.99
N GLY A 32 -0.79 1.12 8.33
CA GLY A 32 0.22 0.19 7.84
C GLY A 32 1.27 0.83 6.93
N LYS A 33 1.89 -0.02 6.10
CA LYS A 33 2.92 0.38 5.14
C LYS A 33 2.41 0.29 3.71
N LEU A 34 2.61 1.38 2.97
CA LEU A 34 2.32 1.46 1.54
C LEU A 34 3.62 1.58 0.75
N LEU A 35 3.88 0.61 -0.12
CA LEU A 35 5.06 0.55 -0.98
C LEU A 35 4.62 0.76 -2.42
N HIS A 36 5.13 1.80 -3.08
CA HIS A 36 4.67 2.13 -4.44
C HIS A 36 5.74 2.85 -5.25
N ALA A 37 5.63 2.75 -6.57
CA ALA A 37 6.41 3.56 -7.49
C ALA A 37 5.71 4.91 -7.68
N THR A 38 6.47 6.00 -7.54
CA THR A 38 6.00 7.37 -7.72
C THR A 38 6.91 8.11 -8.70
N GLY A 39 6.43 9.23 -9.26
CA GLY A 39 7.17 10.05 -10.21
C GLY A 39 6.51 10.11 -11.59
N ASN A 40 7.25 10.68 -12.55
CA ASN A 40 6.79 10.88 -13.92
C ASN A 40 7.99 10.96 -14.88
N PRO A 41 7.79 10.90 -16.22
CA PRO A 41 8.88 10.94 -17.17
C PRO A 41 9.78 12.17 -17.09
N ALA A 42 9.27 13.32 -16.65
CA ALA A 42 10.06 14.55 -16.51
C ALA A 42 10.97 14.54 -15.28
N THR A 43 10.56 13.87 -14.19
CA THR A 43 11.30 13.87 -12.91
C THR A 43 11.95 12.53 -12.54
N ARG A 44 11.78 11.50 -13.38
CA ARG A 44 12.09 10.09 -13.12
C ARG A 44 11.12 9.43 -12.13
N PHE A 45 11.28 8.11 -11.98
CA PHE A 45 10.51 7.26 -11.09
C PHE A 45 11.33 6.85 -9.86
N PHE A 46 10.65 6.71 -8.72
CA PHE A 46 11.23 6.35 -7.43
C PHE A 46 10.36 5.31 -6.74
N LEU A 47 10.99 4.41 -5.99
CA LEU A 47 10.28 3.53 -5.06
C LEU A 47 10.15 4.24 -3.71
N GLU A 48 8.93 4.46 -3.26
CA GLU A 48 8.64 5.12 -1.98
C GLU A 48 8.01 4.13 -1.00
N PHE A 49 8.46 4.19 0.25
CA PHE A 49 7.96 3.41 1.38
C PHE A 49 7.30 4.37 2.36
N LYS A 50 5.97 4.33 2.46
CA LYS A 50 5.22 5.14 3.43
C LYS A 50 4.89 4.31 4.66
N SER A 51 5.48 4.65 5.80
CA SER A 51 5.11 4.10 7.10
C SER A 51 3.90 4.84 7.69
N ASN A 52 3.14 4.17 8.56
CA ASN A 52 1.94 4.71 9.22
C ASN A 52 0.92 5.32 8.24
N TYR A 53 0.84 4.77 7.03
CA TYR A 53 -0.14 5.20 6.05
C TYR A 53 -1.53 4.79 6.53
N ASP A 54 -2.46 5.75 6.59
CA ASP A 54 -3.84 5.53 7.05
C ASP A 54 -4.82 5.70 5.89
N PHE A 55 -5.43 4.59 5.47
CA PHE A 55 -6.41 4.59 4.39
C PHE A 55 -7.65 5.45 4.69
N ARG A 56 -7.99 5.69 5.96
CA ARG A 56 -9.11 6.58 6.34
C ARG A 56 -8.86 8.03 5.96
N THR A 57 -7.60 8.44 5.82
CA THR A 57 -7.21 9.78 5.37
C THR A 57 -7.14 9.91 3.86
N THR A 58 -7.28 8.79 3.14
CA THR A 58 -7.14 8.73 1.69
C THR A 58 -8.43 9.15 1.01
N ARG A 59 -8.36 10.27 0.28
CA ARG A 59 -9.53 10.83 -0.44
C ARG A 59 -9.73 10.25 -1.84
N ARG A 60 -8.74 9.53 -2.37
CA ARG A 60 -8.81 8.92 -3.71
C ARG A 60 -9.54 7.59 -3.62
N GLY A 61 -10.36 7.26 -4.62
CA GLY A 61 -10.93 5.92 -4.74
C GLY A 61 -9.84 4.86 -4.86
N TYR A 62 -9.98 3.78 -4.10
CA TYR A 62 -9.05 2.65 -4.11
C TYR A 62 -9.80 1.33 -3.95
N GLN A 63 -9.16 0.24 -4.38
CA GLN A 63 -9.57 -1.13 -4.09
C GLN A 63 -8.42 -1.85 -3.38
N ILE A 64 -8.76 -2.73 -2.43
CA ILE A 64 -7.79 -3.56 -1.70
C ILE A 64 -8.05 -5.01 -2.08
N LEU A 65 -7.07 -5.63 -2.73
CA LEU A 65 -7.14 -7.00 -3.22
C LEU A 65 -6.12 -7.84 -2.46
N ALA A 66 -6.52 -8.99 -1.91
CA ALA A 66 -5.57 -9.89 -1.25
C ALA A 66 -4.58 -10.45 -2.28
N LEU A 67 -3.28 -10.30 -2.03
CA LEU A 67 -2.23 -10.85 -2.89
C LEU A 67 -1.76 -12.21 -2.39
N THR A 68 -1.35 -12.26 -1.11
CA THR A 68 -0.74 -13.45 -0.53
C THR A 68 -0.69 -13.36 0.99
N GLN A 69 -0.32 -14.46 1.65
CA GLN A 69 -0.07 -14.52 3.08
C GLN A 69 1.43 -14.68 3.35
N VAL A 70 1.95 -13.90 4.29
CA VAL A 70 3.35 -13.95 4.72
C VAL A 70 3.40 -14.17 6.23
N HIS A 71 4.32 -15.01 6.68
CA HIS A 71 4.51 -15.24 8.10
C HIS A 71 4.99 -13.96 8.81
N ASP A 72 4.36 -13.57 9.92
CA ASP A 72 4.60 -12.31 10.63
C ASP A 72 6.08 -12.06 10.97
N ARG A 73 6.83 -13.14 11.21
CA ARG A 73 8.28 -13.10 11.47
C ARG A 73 9.09 -12.39 10.37
N TYR A 74 8.53 -12.27 9.17
CA TYR A 74 9.16 -11.60 8.03
C TYR A 74 8.65 -10.18 7.80
N VAL A 75 7.80 -9.65 8.68
CA VAL A 75 7.22 -8.32 8.51
C VAL A 75 7.37 -7.53 9.80
N ALA A 76 8.27 -6.54 9.77
CA ALA A 76 8.42 -5.56 10.83
C ALA A 76 7.27 -4.55 10.78
N ASP A 77 6.72 -4.17 11.92
CA ASP A 77 5.70 -3.12 12.01
C ASP A 77 6.33 -1.71 12.13
N THR A 78 7.51 -1.62 12.73
CA THR A 78 8.36 -0.41 12.87
C THR A 78 9.16 -0.09 11.62
#